data_AF-A0A2R8B6R0-F1
#
_entry.id   AF-A0A2R8B6R0-F1
#
_cell.length_a   1.000
_cell.length_b   1.000
_cell.length_c   1.000
_cell.angle_alpha   90.00
_cell.angle_beta   90.00
_cell.angle_gamma   90.00
#
_symmetry.space_group_name_H-M   'P 1'
#
loop_
_entity.id
_entity.type
_entity.pdbx_description
1 polymer ?
#
loop_
_entity_poly.entity_id
_entity_poly.type
_entity_poly.pdbx_seq_one_letter_code
_entity_poly.pdbx_strand_id
1 'polypeptide(L)' 'MTLNRLINMVVNVVMRRLINTGINKGIGWFSKRGQKPSAPGTSTEAKHRHEARETAKRARQAAKITRRLGR' A
#
# COMPACT_ATOMS: atom_id res chain seq x y z
N MET A 1 19.56 -27.20 -14.87
CA MET A 1 18.83 -25.99 -14.41
C MET A 1 17.85 -26.44 -13.34
N THR A 2 18.22 -26.26 -12.08
CA THR A 2 17.61 -26.99 -10.96
C THR A 2 16.25 -26.44 -10.57
N LEU A 3 15.31 -27.36 -10.34
CA LEU A 3 13.98 -27.12 -9.77
C LEU A 3 14.02 -26.28 -8.49
N ASN A 4 15.12 -26.37 -7.72
CA ASN A 4 15.39 -25.53 -6.55
C ASN A 4 15.38 -24.03 -6.85
N ARG A 5 15.84 -23.60 -8.04
CA ARG A 5 15.87 -22.17 -8.40
C ARG A 5 14.46 -21.64 -8.71
N LEU A 6 13.61 -22.49 -9.29
CA LEU A 6 12.19 -22.19 -9.53
C LEU A 6 11.42 -22.11 -8.21
N ILE A 7 11.62 -23.09 -7.32
CA ILE A 7 10.98 -23.10 -5.99
C ILE A 7 11.38 -21.86 -5.19
N ASN A 8 12.67 -21.54 -5.13
CA ASN A 8 13.15 -20.34 -4.42
C ASN A 8 12.57 -19.05 -5.02
N MET A 9 12.41 -18.99 -6.34
CA MET A 9 11.80 -17.83 -6.99
C MET A 9 10.31 -17.71 -6.66
N VAL A 10 9.56 -18.81 -6.69
CA VAL A 10 8.13 -18.83 -6.37
C VAL A 10 7.91 -18.48 -4.89
N VAL A 11 8.63 -19.12 -3.98
CA VAL A 11 8.56 -18.84 -2.54
C VAL A 11 8.89 -17.37 -2.28
N ASN A 12 9.96 -16.84 -2.88
CA ASN A 12 10.32 -15.43 -2.70
C ASN A 12 9.25 -14.48 -3.27
N VAL A 13 8.67 -14.76 -4.43
CA VAL A 13 7.61 -13.92 -5.02
C VAL A 13 6.33 -13.97 -4.19
N VAL A 14 5.93 -15.15 -3.72
CA VAL A 14 4.75 -15.36 -2.88
C VAL A 14 4.96 -14.70 -1.52
N MET A 15 6.09 -14.92 -0.87
CA MET A 15 6.41 -14.33 0.43
C MET A 15 6.48 -12.81 0.33
N ARG A 16 7.09 -12.26 -0.73
CA ARG A 16 7.15 -10.81 -0.95
C ARG A 16 5.78 -10.20 -1.23
N ARG A 17 4.90 -10.89 -1.97
CA ARG A 17 3.50 -10.45 -2.19
C ARG A 17 2.66 -10.58 -0.91
N LEU A 18 2.82 -11.65 -0.14
CA LEU A 18 2.13 -11.87 1.13
C LEU A 18 2.58 -10.88 2.20
N ILE A 19 3.87 -10.60 2.30
CA ILE A 19 4.40 -9.58 3.22
C ILE A 19 3.94 -8.20 2.76
N ASN A 20 4.12 -7.83 1.49
CA ASN A 20 3.71 -6.49 1.03
C ASN A 20 2.20 -6.28 1.15
N THR A 21 1.38 -7.30 0.87
CA THR A 21 -0.08 -7.19 0.97
C THR A 21 -0.57 -7.35 2.40
N GLY A 22 0.04 -8.26 3.16
CA GLY A 22 -0.30 -8.62 4.54
C GLY A 22 0.18 -7.58 5.55
N ILE A 23 1.32 -6.93 5.35
CA ILE A 23 1.76 -5.78 6.13
C ILE A 23 0.93 -4.55 5.78
N ASN A 24 0.72 -4.24 4.48
CA ASN A 24 -0.06 -3.06 4.11
C ASN A 24 -1.53 -3.15 4.56
N LYS A 25 -2.16 -4.34 4.49
CA LYS A 25 -3.51 -4.57 5.02
C LYS A 25 -3.52 -4.80 6.53
N GLY A 26 -2.54 -5.54 7.05
CA GLY A 26 -2.43 -5.91 8.45
C GLY A 26 -2.07 -4.73 9.33
N ILE A 27 -1.02 -3.96 9.04
CA ILE A 27 -0.72 -2.71 9.76
C ILE A 27 -1.84 -1.70 9.56
N GLY A 28 -2.42 -1.57 8.36
CA GLY A 28 -3.55 -0.66 8.13
C GLY A 28 -4.78 -0.95 9.00
N TRP A 29 -5.02 -2.23 9.32
CA TRP A 29 -6.16 -2.68 10.14
C TRP A 29 -5.80 -2.80 11.63
N PHE A 30 -4.58 -3.23 11.96
CA PHE A 30 -4.06 -3.37 13.31
C PHE A 30 -3.71 -2.01 13.93
N SER A 31 -3.13 -1.08 13.17
CA SER A 31 -2.98 0.32 13.60
C SER A 31 -4.32 1.04 13.77
N LYS A 32 -5.39 0.57 13.11
CA LYS A 32 -6.75 1.11 13.33
C LYS A 32 -7.47 0.49 14.52
N ARG A 33 -7.12 -0.73 14.95
CA ARG A 33 -7.89 -1.49 15.96
C ARG A 33 -7.14 -1.74 17.27
N GLY A 34 -5.81 -1.60 17.29
CA GLY A 34 -4.96 -1.84 18.47
C GLY A 34 -4.31 -0.60 19.08
N GLN A 35 -4.39 0.57 18.45
CA GLN A 35 -3.76 1.79 18.97
C GLN A 35 -4.82 2.76 19.51
N LYS A 36 -4.87 2.85 20.85
CA LYS A 36 -4.99 4.13 21.56
C LYS A 36 -4.13 5.19 20.83
N PRO A 37 -4.53 6.48 20.81
CA PRO A 37 -3.92 7.54 20.00
C PRO A 37 -2.54 7.98 20.52
N SER A 38 -1.59 7.06 20.65
CA SER A 38 -0.30 7.28 21.31
C SER A 38 0.78 6.42 20.67
N ALA A 39 1.14 6.76 19.43
CA ALA A 39 2.48 6.46 18.89
C ALA A 39 2.85 7.52 17.84
N PRO A 40 3.55 8.59 18.24
CA PRO A 40 4.22 9.49 17.32
C PRO A 40 5.53 8.83 16.88
N GLY A 41 5.56 8.27 15.67
CA GLY A 41 6.77 7.63 15.14
C GLY A 41 6.44 7.04 13.78
N THR A 42 6.37 7.83 12.73
CA THR A 42 7.54 8.15 11.91
C THR A 42 7.25 9.43 11.14
N SER A 43 8.01 10.49 11.38
CA SER A 43 7.82 11.83 10.76
C SER A 43 7.90 11.81 9.22
N THR A 44 8.43 10.72 8.66
CA THR A 44 8.44 10.42 7.23
C THR A 44 7.11 9.84 6.73
N GLU A 45 6.49 8.91 7.46
CA GLU A 45 5.25 8.22 7.04
C GLU A 45 4.03 9.14 7.08
N ALA A 46 4.01 10.12 8.00
CA ALA A 46 3.00 11.18 8.00
C ALA A 46 3.08 12.04 6.72
N LYS A 47 4.27 12.50 6.36
CA LYS A 47 4.50 13.29 5.13
C LYS A 47 4.14 12.50 3.87
N HIS A 48 4.55 11.25 3.80
CA HIS A 48 4.19 10.36 2.69
C HIS A 48 2.68 10.10 2.60
N ARG A 49 1.97 10.00 3.72
CA ARG A 49 0.50 9.89 3.71
C ARG A 49 -0.19 11.15 3.22
N HIS A 50 0.32 12.34 3.56
CA HIS A 50 -0.23 13.59 3.06
C HIS A 50 -0.04 13.70 1.54
N GLU A 51 1.19 13.47 1.06
CA GLU A 51 1.52 13.50 -0.36
C GLU A 51 0.72 12.46 -1.17
N ALA A 52 0.62 11.22 -0.67
CA ALA A 52 -0.17 10.17 -1.31
C ALA A 52 -1.67 10.52 -1.38
N ARG A 53 -2.22 11.16 -0.35
CA ARG A 53 -3.62 11.62 -0.34
C ARG A 53 -3.85 12.75 -1.35
N GLU A 54 -2.92 13.69 -1.46
CA GLU A 54 -3.02 14.79 -2.44
C GLU A 54 -2.95 14.27 -3.87
N THR A 55 -2.00 13.38 -4.16
CA THR A 55 -1.88 12.72 -5.47
C THR A 55 -3.14 11.92 -5.80
N ALA A 56 -3.69 11.17 -4.84
CA ALA A 56 -4.94 10.45 -5.02
C ALA A 56 -6.13 11.39 -5.26
N LYS A 57 -6.19 12.55 -4.60
CA LYS A 57 -7.25 13.56 -4.84
C LYS A 57 -7.17 14.11 -6.27
N ARG A 58 -5.97 14.51 -6.72
CA ARG A 58 -5.75 15.01 -8.09
C ARG A 58 -6.11 13.96 -9.14
N ALA A 59 -5.69 12.71 -8.94
CA ALA A 59 -6.04 11.60 -9.83
C ALA A 59 -7.56 11.37 -9.90
N ARG A 60 -8.28 11.44 -8.76
CA ARG A 60 -9.75 11.33 -8.73
C ARG A 60 -10.45 12.48 -9.45
N GLN A 61 -9.92 13.70 -9.35
CA GLN A 61 -10.45 14.86 -10.05
C GLN A 61 -10.26 14.70 -11.57
N ALA A 62 -9.05 14.34 -12.01
CA ALA A 62 -8.77 14.06 -13.42
C ALA A 62 -9.70 12.95 -13.96
N ALA A 63 -9.80 11.82 -13.24
CA ALA A 63 -10.68 10.72 -13.61
C ALA A 63 -12.17 11.13 -13.68
N LYS A 64 -12.63 12.05 -12.81
CA LYS A 64 -14.00 12.56 -12.85
C LYS A 64 -14.25 13.42 -14.10
N ILE A 65 -13.27 14.24 -14.50
CA ILE A 65 -13.35 15.04 -15.73
C ILE A 65 -13.35 14.13 -16.95
N THR A 66 -12.43 13.17 -17.01
CA THR A 66 -12.36 12.18 -18.10
C THR A 66 -13.67 11.38 -18.23
N ARG A 67 -14.27 10.97 -17.11
CA ARG A 67 -15.58 10.29 -17.11
C ARG A 67 -16.74 11.15 -17.61
N ARG A 68 -16.64 12.47 -17.49
CA ARG A 68 -17.67 13.40 -17.99
C ARG A 68 -17.49 13.73 -19.46
N LEU A 69 -16.25 13.79 -19.95
CA LEU A 69 -15.95 13.97 -21.36
C LEU A 69 -16.23 12.71 -22.20
N GLY A 70 -16.12 11.53 -21.59
CA GLY A 70 -16.36 10.25 -22.27
C GLY A 70 -17.81 9.74 -22.20
N ARG A 71 -18.75 10.55 -21.71
CA ARG A 71 -20.20 10.34 -21.85
C ARG A 71 -20.73 11.30 -22.90
#